data_AF-A0ABD1N0R5-F1
#
_entry.id   AF-A0ABD1N0R5-F1
#
_cell.length_a   1.000
_cell.length_b   1.000
_cell.length_c   1.000
_cell.angle_alpha   90.00
_cell.angle_beta   90.00
_cell.angle_gamma   90.00
#
_symmetry.space_group_name_H-M   'P 1'
#
loop_
_entity.id
_entity.type
_entity.pdbx_description
1 polymer ?
#
loop_
_entity_poly.entity_id
_entity_poly.type
_entity_poly.pdbx_seq_one_letter_code
_entity_poly.pdbx_strand_id
1 'polypeptide(L)'
;MRRIPTLVSSFALQAILLASLTLSQRSLPWKEGNGDLADQIYKKTPFYDLCSLILYSNPLSLKPNLKGVALLMVNNILANASDTLSYIEGLIKNTSGRDLEQALAFVSSPISLLSSTFSLKLLMP
;
A
#
# COMPACT_ATOMS: atom_id res chain seq x y z
N MET A 1 28.77 38.44 6.56
CA MET A 1 27.39 37.94 6.31
C MET A 1 27.21 37.71 4.82
N ARG A 2 27.32 36.46 4.35
CA ARG A 2 27.03 36.09 2.95
C ARG A 2 25.52 35.95 2.79
N ARG A 3 24.87 36.87 2.07
CA ARG A 3 23.49 36.69 1.62
C ARG A 3 23.50 35.65 0.49
N ILE A 4 23.03 34.45 0.81
CA ILE A 4 22.81 33.38 -0.16
C ILE A 4 21.60 33.81 -1.03
N PRO A 5 21.67 33.74 -2.36
CA PRO A 5 20.61 34.23 -3.22
C PRO A 5 19.41 33.28 -3.18
N THR A 6 18.24 33.84 -2.90
CA THR A 6 16.91 33.20 -2.89
C THR A 6 16.56 32.45 -4.18
N LEU A 7 17.29 32.70 -5.27
CA LEU A 7 17.16 32.04 -6.56
C LEU A 7 17.51 30.54 -6.51
N VAL A 8 18.56 30.13 -5.77
CA VAL A 8 18.99 28.71 -5.74
C VAL A 8 17.93 27.83 -5.06
N SER A 9 17.23 28.39 -4.07
CA SER A 9 16.12 27.72 -3.37
C SER A 9 14.93 27.47 -4.30
N SER A 10 14.61 28.42 -5.18
CA SER A 10 13.49 28.29 -6.13
C SER A 10 13.74 27.20 -7.18
N PHE A 11 14.95 27.13 -7.74
CA PHE A 11 15.31 26.08 -8.70
C PHE A 11 15.29 24.68 -8.07
N ALA A 12 15.73 24.55 -6.81
CA ALA A 12 15.68 23.27 -6.10
C ALA A 12 14.22 22.81 -5.86
N LEU A 13 13.34 23.72 -5.47
CA LEU A 13 11.91 23.41 -5.29
C LEU A 13 11.22 23.05 -6.60
N GLN A 14 11.54 23.75 -7.70
CA GLN A 14 11.00 23.42 -9.02
C GLN A 14 11.51 22.06 -9.52
N ALA A 15 12.78 21.74 -9.31
CA ALA A 15 13.35 20.44 -9.66
C ALA A 15 12.69 19.28 -8.87
N ILE A 16 12.41 19.48 -7.57
CA ILE A 16 11.71 18.49 -6.73
C ILE A 16 10.26 18.30 -7.21
N LEU A 17 9.56 19.38 -7.58
CA LEU A 17 8.19 19.32 -8.09
C LEU A 17 8.12 18.56 -9.43
N LEU A 18 9.07 18.81 -10.33
CA LEU A 18 9.20 18.13 -11.63
C LEU A 18 9.58 16.64 -11.47
N ALA A 19 10.47 16.32 -10.52
CA ALA A 19 10.80 14.93 -10.19
C ALA A 19 9.59 14.15 -9.64
N SER A 20 8.72 14.83 -8.88
CA SER A 20 7.49 14.25 -8.34
C SER A 20 6.46 13.96 -9.44
N LEU A 21 6.30 14.87 -10.41
CA LEU A 21 5.42 14.66 -11.57
C LEU A 21 5.90 13.52 -12.48
N THR A 22 7.21 13.43 -12.72
CA THR A 22 7.79 12.37 -13.59
C THR A 22 7.74 10.99 -12.95
N LEU A 23 7.81 10.88 -11.61
CA LEU A 23 7.61 9.60 -10.91
C LEU A 23 6.15 9.14 -10.96
N SER A 24 5.19 10.08 -10.92
CA SER A 24 3.75 9.78 -11.04
C SER A 24 3.35 9.29 -12.44
N GLN A 25 4.10 9.70 -13.48
CA GLN A 25 3.84 9.35 -14.88
C GLN A 25 4.58 8.11 -15.39
N ARG A 26 5.31 7.37 -14.54
CA ARG A 26 5.87 6.07 -14.93
C ARG A 26 4.75 5.03 -15.01
N SER A 27 3.87 5.17 -16.00
CA SER A 27 3.00 4.09 -16.43
C SER A 27 3.93 2.93 -16.82
N LEU A 28 3.81 1.85 -16.05
CA LEU A 28 4.49 0.60 -16.35
C LEU A 28 4.20 0.24 -17.82
N PRO A 29 5.19 -0.22 -18.60
CA PRO A 29 4.90 -0.77 -19.91
C PRO A 29 4.10 -2.07 -19.67
N TRP A 30 2.79 -2.00 -19.90
CA TRP A 30 1.92 -3.17 -19.93
C TRP A 30 2.00 -3.71 -21.35
N LYS A 31 2.62 -4.88 -21.52
CA LYS A 31 2.65 -5.54 -22.82
C LYS A 31 1.30 -6.22 -22.97
N GLU A 32 0.45 -5.62 -23.80
CA GLU A 32 -0.84 -6.18 -24.20
C GLU A 32 -0.56 -7.35 -25.16
N GLY A 33 -0.23 -8.51 -24.59
CA GLY A 33 0.18 -9.68 -25.34
C GLY A 33 -0.01 -10.95 -24.54
N ASN A 34 -1.09 -11.68 -24.83
CA ASN A 34 -1.40 -13.10 -24.61
C ASN A 34 -1.10 -13.77 -23.24
N GLY A 35 -0.48 -13.09 -22.29
CA GLY A 35 -0.31 -13.55 -20.91
C GLY A 35 -1.42 -13.00 -20.03
N ASP A 36 -1.91 -13.82 -19.10
CA ASP A 36 -2.89 -13.41 -18.09
C ASP A 36 -2.44 -12.12 -17.40
N LEU A 37 -3.29 -11.09 -17.37
CA LEU A 37 -2.99 -9.78 -16.79
C LEU A 37 -2.55 -9.93 -15.32
N ALA A 38 -3.12 -10.93 -14.64
CA ALA A 38 -2.78 -11.31 -13.29
C ALA A 38 -1.31 -11.75 -13.17
N ASP A 39 -0.82 -12.62 -14.04
CA ASP A 39 0.57 -13.10 -14.05
C ASP A 39 1.58 -11.96 -14.28
N GLN A 40 1.23 -10.99 -15.13
CA GLN A 40 2.05 -9.78 -15.34
C GLN A 40 2.12 -8.89 -14.09
N ILE A 41 1.06 -8.86 -13.28
CA ILE A 41 1.03 -8.13 -12.00
C ILE A 41 1.89 -8.86 -10.97
N TYR A 42 1.73 -10.18 -10.85
CA TYR A 42 2.40 -10.98 -9.83
C TYR A 42 3.90 -11.00 -10.00
N LYS A 43 4.39 -11.11 -11.23
CA LYS A 43 5.83 -11.06 -11.51
C LYS A 43 6.49 -9.73 -11.13
N LYS A 44 5.70 -8.68 -10.94
CA LYS A 44 6.18 -7.35 -10.52
C LYS A 44 6.09 -7.15 -9.01
N THR A 45 5.45 -8.05 -8.26
CA THR A 45 5.41 -7.95 -6.80
C THR A 45 6.59 -8.71 -6.19
N PRO A 46 7.11 -8.26 -5.03
CA PRO A 46 8.17 -8.99 -4.33
C PRO A 46 7.69 -10.32 -3.73
N PHE A 47 6.38 -10.60 -3.73
CA PHE A 47 5.77 -11.79 -3.14
C PHE A 47 4.78 -12.45 -4.12
N TYR A 48 5.31 -13.05 -5.18
CA TYR A 48 4.52 -13.68 -6.24
C TYR A 48 3.53 -14.72 -5.71
N ASP A 49 3.99 -15.62 -4.84
CA ASP A 49 3.19 -16.73 -4.33
C ASP A 49 1.99 -16.24 -3.50
N LEU A 50 2.22 -15.22 -2.67
CA LEU A 50 1.17 -14.59 -1.87
C LEU A 50 0.11 -13.94 -2.77
N CYS A 51 0.54 -13.22 -3.80
CA CYS A 51 -0.39 -12.58 -4.74
C CYS A 51 -1.20 -13.60 -5.53
N SER A 52 -0.56 -14.70 -5.94
CA SER A 52 -1.23 -15.81 -6.63
C SER A 52 -2.28 -16.46 -5.73
N LEU A 53 -1.94 -16.76 -4.47
CA LEU A 53 -2.86 -17.34 -3.49
C LEU A 53 -4.11 -16.46 -3.30
N ILE A 54 -3.92 -15.15 -3.12
CA ILE A 54 -5.02 -14.19 -2.88
C ILE A 54 -6.03 -14.17 -4.06
N LEU A 55 -5.54 -14.24 -5.30
CA LEU A 55 -6.43 -14.21 -6.48
C LEU A 55 -7.12 -15.55 -6.71
N TYR A 56 -6.38 -16.67 -6.67
CA TYR A 56 -6.99 -17.98 -6.91
C TYR A 56 -8.04 -18.35 -5.84
N SER A 57 -7.91 -17.79 -4.63
CA SER A 57 -8.91 -17.95 -3.57
C SER A 57 -10.22 -17.20 -3.85
N ASN A 58 -10.26 -16.31 -4.85
CA ASN A 58 -11.45 -15.54 -5.24
C ASN A 58 -11.89 -15.87 -6.68
N PRO A 59 -12.88 -16.76 -6.87
CA PRO A 59 -13.31 -17.23 -8.20
C PRO A 59 -14.08 -16.18 -9.04
N LEU A 60 -14.21 -14.93 -8.58
CA LEU A 60 -15.07 -13.91 -9.20
C LEU A 60 -14.50 -13.20 -10.44
N SER A 61 -13.40 -13.66 -11.04
CA SER A 61 -12.88 -13.02 -12.26
C SER A 61 -12.76 -13.96 -13.44
N LEU A 62 -13.82 -14.02 -14.25
CA LEU A 62 -13.82 -14.61 -15.59
C LEU A 62 -12.88 -13.87 -16.58
N LYS A 63 -12.26 -12.77 -16.16
CA LYS A 63 -11.07 -12.11 -16.73
C LYS A 63 -10.72 -10.94 -15.82
N PRO A 64 -9.70 -11.04 -14.96
CA PRO A 64 -9.36 -9.96 -14.04
C PRO A 64 -8.88 -8.74 -14.84
N ASN A 65 -9.57 -7.60 -14.73
CA ASN A 65 -9.05 -6.32 -15.18
C ASN A 65 -8.19 -5.69 -14.08
N LEU A 66 -7.31 -4.75 -14.43
CA LEU A 66 -6.34 -4.17 -13.50
C LEU A 66 -7.01 -3.56 -12.25
N LYS A 67 -8.13 -2.87 -12.44
CA LYS A 67 -8.91 -2.26 -11.34
C LYS A 67 -9.45 -3.32 -10.38
N GLY A 68 -9.95 -4.44 -10.90
CA GLY A 68 -10.45 -5.57 -10.12
C GLY A 68 -9.35 -6.25 -9.31
N VAL A 69 -8.18 -6.48 -9.91
CA VAL A 69 -7.02 -7.05 -9.19
C VAL A 69 -6.54 -6.10 -8.07
N ALA A 70 -6.46 -4.80 -8.35
CA ALA A 70 -6.06 -3.80 -7.37
C ALA A 70 -7.06 -3.73 -6.20
N LEU A 71 -8.36 -3.69 -6.51
CA LEU A 71 -9.42 -3.68 -5.51
C LEU A 71 -9.40 -4.94 -4.65
N LEU A 72 -9.19 -6.11 -5.26
CA LEU A 72 -9.06 -7.36 -4.53
C LEU A 72 -7.89 -7.32 -3.55
N MET A 73 -6.71 -6.87 -4.00
CA MET A 73 -5.55 -6.77 -3.13
C MET A 73 -5.77 -5.77 -1.99
N VAL A 74 -6.36 -4.60 -2.26
CA VAL A 74 -6.66 -3.61 -1.21
C VAL A 74 -7.64 -4.16 -0.19
N ASN A 75 -8.69 -4.87 -0.61
CA ASN A 75 -9.65 -5.48 0.30
C ASN A 75 -8.99 -6.56 1.18
N ASN A 76 -8.09 -7.37 0.62
CA ASN A 76 -7.33 -8.37 1.40
C ASN A 76 -6.39 -7.71 2.41
N ILE A 77 -5.69 -6.63 2.01
CA ILE A 77 -4.83 -5.87 2.93
C ILE A 77 -5.66 -5.26 4.06
N LEU A 78 -6.82 -4.69 3.75
CA LEU A 78 -7.70 -4.08 4.74
C LEU A 78 -8.25 -5.11 5.73
N ALA A 79 -8.69 -6.28 5.25
CA ALA A 79 -9.15 -7.37 6.11
C ALA A 79 -8.03 -7.84 7.04
N ASN A 80 -6.85 -8.18 6.49
CA ASN A 80 -5.72 -8.65 7.29
C ASN A 80 -5.23 -7.61 8.30
N ALA A 81 -5.21 -6.32 7.93
CA ALA A 81 -4.85 -5.24 8.84
C ALA A 81 -5.85 -5.10 10.00
N SER A 82 -7.14 -5.26 9.71
CA SER A 82 -8.20 -5.16 10.72
C SER A 82 -8.16 -6.35 11.69
N ASP A 83 -7.92 -7.56 11.17
CA ASP A 83 -7.72 -8.76 11.99
C ASP A 83 -6.46 -8.64 12.86
N THR A 84 -5.36 -8.15 12.29
CA THR A 84 -4.11 -7.93 13.02
C THR A 84 -4.28 -6.88 14.12
N LEU A 85 -4.99 -5.80 13.85
CA LEU A 85 -5.30 -4.77 14.85
C LEU A 85 -6.12 -5.36 16.00
N SER A 86 -7.18 -6.11 15.67
CA SER A 86 -8.03 -6.78 16.65
C SER A 86 -7.23 -7.76 17.53
N TYR A 87 -6.30 -8.50 16.92
CA TYR A 87 -5.39 -9.39 17.63
C TYR A 87 -4.46 -8.63 18.58
N ILE A 88 -3.82 -7.56 18.12
CA ILE A 88 -2.92 -6.73 18.95
C ILE A 88 -3.69 -6.09 20.12
N GLU A 89 -4.90 -5.58 19.89
CA GLU A 89 -5.75 -5.06 20.96
C GLU A 89 -6.10 -6.15 21.99
N GLY A 90 -6.33 -7.38 21.53
CA GLY A 90 -6.49 -8.54 22.40
C GLY A 90 -5.23 -8.83 23.24
N LEU A 91 -4.04 -8.73 22.66
CA LEU A 91 -2.78 -8.91 23.39
C LEU A 91 -2.55 -7.81 24.42
N ILE A 92 -2.85 -6.56 24.09
CA ILE A 92 -2.73 -5.40 25.01
C ILE A 92 -3.64 -5.62 26.23
N LYS A 93 -4.87 -6.09 26.04
CA LYS A 93 -5.81 -6.36 27.15
C LYS A 93 -5.34 -7.46 28.10
N ASN A 94 -4.51 -8.40 27.62
CA ASN A 94 -4.11 -9.59 28.36
C ASN A 94 -2.67 -9.55 28.88
N THR A 95 -1.88 -8.53 28.52
CA THR A 95 -0.50 -8.39 29.01
C THR A 95 -0.45 -7.63 30.34
N SER A 96 0.47 -8.03 31.21
CA SER A 96 0.79 -7.30 32.45
C SER A 96 2.12 -6.55 32.39
N GLY A 97 2.90 -6.73 31.33
CA GLY A 97 4.22 -6.11 31.17
C GLY A 97 4.10 -4.77 30.44
N ARG A 98 4.46 -3.68 31.14
CA ARG A 98 4.42 -2.30 30.57
C ARG A 98 5.24 -2.15 29.29
N ASP A 99 6.42 -2.77 29.23
CA ASP A 99 7.29 -2.68 28.05
C ASP A 99 6.66 -3.40 26.85
N LEU A 100 6.01 -4.54 27.08
CA LEU A 100 5.31 -5.29 26.05
C LEU A 100 4.04 -4.56 25.60
N GLU A 101 3.28 -3.98 26.55
CA GLU A 101 2.11 -3.15 26.25
C GLU A 101 2.48 -1.95 25.37
N GLN A 102 3.56 -1.26 25.70
CA GLN A 102 4.03 -0.11 24.94
C GLN A 102 4.52 -0.51 23.53
N ALA A 103 5.21 -1.65 23.41
CA ALA A 103 5.63 -2.16 22.11
C ALA A 103 4.41 -2.53 21.23
N LEU A 104 3.39 -3.16 21.80
CA LEU A 104 2.16 -3.50 21.10
C LEU A 104 1.38 -2.26 20.68
N ALA A 105 1.26 -1.25 21.55
CA ALA A 105 0.62 0.02 21.23
C ALA A 105 1.34 0.78 20.11
N PHE A 106 2.68 0.76 20.12
CA PHE A 106 3.50 1.36 19.08
C PHE A 106 3.23 0.74 17.70
N VAL A 107 3.08 -0.58 17.62
CA VAL A 107 2.79 -1.30 16.36
C VAL A 107 1.32 -1.15 15.93
N SER A 108 0.39 -1.05 16.87
CA SER A 108 -1.04 -0.85 16.59
C SER A 108 -1.32 0.46 15.84
N SER A 109 -0.62 1.54 16.20
CA SER A 109 -0.83 2.87 15.62
C SER A 109 -0.69 2.93 14.08
N PRO A 110 0.41 2.49 13.45
CA PRO A 110 0.53 2.50 12.00
C PRO A 110 -0.46 1.56 11.30
N ILE A 111 -0.86 0.45 11.93
CA ILE A 111 -1.85 -0.50 11.36
C ILE A 111 -3.24 0.15 11.30
N SER A 112 -3.63 0.87 12.36
CA SER A 112 -4.89 1.62 12.39
C SER A 112 -4.93 2.72 11.32
N LEU A 113 -3.82 3.44 11.13
CA LEU A 113 -3.70 4.44 10.06
C LEU A 113 -3.82 3.82 8.66
N LEU A 114 -3.20 2.66 8.45
CA LEU A 114 -3.24 1.92 7.20
C LEU A 114 -4.69 1.48 6.87
N SER A 115 -5.38 0.89 7.84
CA SER A 115 -6.80 0.49 7.69
C SER A 115 -7.70 1.68 7.35
N SER A 116 -7.52 2.80 8.06
CA SER A 116 -8.28 4.04 7.81
C SER A 116 -8.00 4.62 6.43
N THR A 117 -6.74 4.62 5.99
CA THR A 117 -6.32 5.15 4.68
C THR A 117 -6.93 4.35 3.53
N PHE A 118 -6.88 3.01 3.61
CA PHE A 118 -7.47 2.16 2.58
C PHE A 118 -9.00 2.25 2.57
N SER A 119 -9.65 2.28 3.73
CA SER A 119 -11.11 2.46 3.83
C SER A 119 -11.58 3.77 3.18
N LEU A 120 -10.89 4.89 3.46
CA LEU A 120 -11.19 6.17 2.82
C LEU A 120 -10.97 6.13 1.30
N LYS A 121 -9.90 5.48 0.85
CA LYS A 121 -9.58 5.37 -0.57
C LYS A 121 -10.58 4.50 -1.34
N LEU A 122 -11.20 3.52 -0.68
CA LEU A 122 -12.27 2.70 -1.25
C LEU A 122 -13.61 3.43 -1.34
N LEU A 123 -13.86 4.45 -0.49
CA LEU A 123 -15.08 5.26 -0.51
C LEU A 123 -15.06 6.39 -1.55
N MET A 124 -13.89 6.74 -2.10
CA MET A 124 -13.76 7.81 -3.09
C MET A 124 -13.68 7.21 -4.51
N PRO A 125 -14.68 7.45 -5.39
CA PRO A 125 -14.75 6.87 -6.73
C PRO A 125 -13.66 7.38 -7.70
#